data_AF-A0A930TDR4-F1
#
_entry.id   AF-A0A930TDR4-F1
#
_cell.length_a   1.000
_cell.length_b   1.000
_cell.length_c   1.000
_cell.angle_alpha   90.00
_cell.angle_beta   90.00
_cell.angle_gamma   90.00
#
_symmetry.space_group_name_H-M   'P 1'
#
loop_
_entity.id
_entity.type
_entity.pdbx_description
1 polymer ?
#
loop_
_entity_poly.entity_id
_entity_poly.type
_entity_poly.pdbx_seq_one_letter_code
_entity_poly.pdbx_strand_id
1 'polypeptide(L)'
;MGFCKKSSFDGIHAIVKFRHQDLFGTETLDVYALESKLYRESRADLRSLRKLALHAKSNSNIDKALVVTDGNLTSVALDWVNDAPKATGVPIRVVDGTELKRLLLQNTDLVSKYFATSNGAMR
;
A
#
# COMPACT_ATOMS: atom_id res chain seq x y z
N MET A 1 -12.57 11.13 5.42
CA MET A 1 -13.07 10.03 4.55
C MET A 1 -12.19 9.93 3.32
N GLY A 2 -11.46 8.81 3.16
CA GLY A 2 -10.64 8.58 1.98
C GLY A 2 -11.47 7.98 0.83
N PHE A 3 -11.27 8.46 -0.39
CA PHE A 3 -11.93 7.92 -1.58
C PHE A 3 -10.94 7.01 -2.33
N CYS A 4 -11.35 5.76 -2.56
CA CYS A 4 -10.58 4.79 -3.34
C CYS A 4 -11.18 4.72 -4.75
N LYS A 5 -10.39 5.08 -5.77
CA LYS A 5 -10.76 4.84 -7.17
C LYS A 5 -9.99 3.63 -7.66
N LYS A 6 -10.71 2.57 -8.02
CA LYS A 6 -10.13 1.35 -8.56
C LYS A 6 -9.76 1.60 -10.02
N SER A 7 -8.46 1.62 -10.32
CA SER A 7 -7.93 1.68 -11.68
C SER A 7 -6.92 0.56 -11.81
N SER A 8 -7.23 -0.47 -12.59
CA SER A 8 -6.32 -1.59 -12.82
C SER A 8 -5.46 -1.27 -14.03
N PHE A 9 -4.24 -0.80 -13.77
CA PHE A 9 -3.21 -0.61 -14.79
C PHE A 9 -1.96 -1.35 -14.33
N ASP A 10 -1.54 -2.37 -15.08
CA ASP A 10 -0.22 -3.03 -15.07
C ASP A 10 0.50 -3.11 -13.69
N GLY A 11 -0.16 -3.69 -12.69
CA GLY A 11 0.40 -3.89 -11.34
C GLY A 11 -0.04 -2.89 -10.27
N ILE A 12 -0.74 -1.80 -10.62
CA ILE A 12 -1.39 -0.93 -9.63
C ILE A 12 -2.82 -1.41 -9.42
N HIS A 13 -3.14 -1.66 -8.16
CA HIS A 13 -4.43 -2.21 -7.75
C HIS A 13 -5.45 -1.11 -7.43
N ALA A 14 -4.98 0.03 -6.90
CA ALA A 14 -5.86 1.16 -6.59
C ALA A 14 -5.08 2.48 -6.49
N ILE A 15 -5.80 3.59 -6.70
CA ILE A 15 -5.35 4.93 -6.29
C ILE A 15 -6.23 5.37 -5.13
N VAL A 16 -5.61 5.66 -3.98
CA VAL A 16 -6.29 6.01 -2.74
C VAL A 16 -5.98 7.45 -2.39
N LYS A 17 -7.02 8.24 -2.16
CA LYS A 17 -6.90 9.63 -1.71
C LYS A 17 -7.17 9.70 -0.22
N PHE A 18 -6.21 10.18 0.56
CA PHE A 18 -6.31 10.30 2.01
C PHE A 18 -6.20 11.76 2.43
N ARG A 19 -7.26 12.27 3.06
CA ARG A 19 -7.26 13.62 3.65
C ARG A 19 -6.89 13.53 5.11
N HIS A 20 -5.96 14.37 5.52
CA HIS A 20 -5.57 14.54 6.91
C HIS A 20 -5.25 16.01 7.18
N GLN A 21 -5.32 16.41 8.44
CA GLN A 21 -4.81 17.70 8.85
C GLN A 21 -3.32 17.56 9.18
N ASP A 22 -2.52 18.51 8.71
CA ASP A 22 -1.14 18.64 9.18
C ASP A 22 -1.11 19.19 10.62
N LEU A 23 0.10 19.31 11.19
CA LEU A 23 0.30 19.83 12.55
C LEU A 23 -0.13 21.29 12.72
N PHE A 24 -0.41 22.00 11.62
CA PHE A 24 -0.83 23.39 11.59
C PHE A 24 -2.34 23.53 11.28
N GLY A 25 -3.07 22.41 11.18
CA GLY A 25 -4.51 22.38 10.92
C GLY A 25 -4.89 22.52 9.43
N THR A 26 -3.91 22.53 8.51
CA THR A 26 -4.16 22.61 7.07
C THR A 26 -4.62 21.25 6.55
N GLU A 27 -5.74 21.23 5.81
CA GLU A 27 -6.22 20.01 5.16
C GLU A 27 -5.30 19.64 4.00
N THR A 28 -4.53 18.57 4.18
CA THR A 28 -3.66 17.99 3.18
C THR A 28 -4.33 16.78 2.54
N LEU A 29 -4.24 16.69 1.21
CA LEU A 29 -4.68 15.54 0.43
C LEU A 29 -3.47 14.77 -0.07
N ASP A 30 -3.24 13.58 0.47
CA ASP A 30 -2.25 12.65 -0.06
C ASP A 30 -2.89 11.69 -1.07
N VAL A 31 -2.25 11.50 -2.21
CA VAL A 31 -2.63 10.48 -3.19
C VAL A 31 -1.62 9.32 -3.16
N TYR A 32 -2.12 8.15 -2.81
CA TYR A 32 -1.35 6.90 -2.76
C TYR A 32 -1.63 6.04 -3.98
N ALA A 33 -0.57 5.61 -4.66
CA ALA A 33 -0.64 4.47 -5.57
C ALA A 33 -0.45 3.18 -4.77
N LEU A 34 -1.46 2.31 -4.81
CA LEU A 34 -1.50 1.08 -4.03
C LEU A 34 -1.31 -0.14 -4.91
N GLU A 35 -0.36 -0.97 -4.53
CA GLU A 35 -0.15 -2.31 -5.07
C GLU A 35 -0.31 -3.33 -3.94
N SER A 36 -1.18 -4.33 -4.13
CA SER A 36 -1.41 -5.39 -3.16
C SER A 36 -0.99 -6.72 -3.76
N LYS A 37 -0.01 -7.38 -3.17
CA LYS A 37 0.45 -8.69 -3.62
C LYS A 37 0.21 -9.75 -2.57
N LEU A 38 -0.53 -10.78 -2.95
CA LEU A 38 -0.75 -11.97 -2.15
C LEU A 38 0.20 -13.05 -2.66
N TYR A 39 1.35 -13.21 -2.00
CA TYR A 39 2.38 -14.15 -2.36
C TYR A 39 2.31 -15.37 -1.45
N ARG A 40 1.70 -16.46 -1.93
CA ARG A 40 1.77 -17.75 -1.24
C ARG A 40 3.20 -18.31 -1.16
N GLU A 41 4.05 -18.08 -2.18
CA GLU A 41 5.41 -18.66 -2.23
C GLU A 41 6.50 -17.84 -2.97
N SER A 42 6.24 -16.62 -3.47
CA SER A 42 7.23 -15.86 -4.25
C SER A 42 7.69 -14.62 -3.48
N ARG A 43 9.00 -14.47 -3.31
CA ARG A 43 9.63 -13.31 -2.66
C ARG A 43 9.14 -12.03 -3.35
N ALA A 44 8.82 -10.99 -2.57
CA ALA A 44 8.42 -9.70 -3.11
C ALA A 44 9.41 -9.25 -4.20
N ASP A 45 8.95 -9.29 -5.46
CA ASP A 45 9.84 -9.10 -6.60
C ASP A 45 10.18 -7.61 -6.73
N LEU A 46 11.45 -7.29 -6.53
CA LEU A 46 12.02 -5.95 -6.62
C LEU A 46 11.64 -5.22 -7.92
N ARG A 47 11.40 -5.98 -9.01
CA ARG A 47 10.94 -5.41 -10.28
C ARG A 47 9.57 -4.73 -10.16
N SER A 48 8.68 -5.26 -9.33
CA SER A 48 7.33 -4.71 -9.18
C SER A 48 7.36 -3.40 -8.38
N LEU A 49 8.14 -3.38 -7.31
CA LEU A 49 8.43 -2.15 -6.56
C LEU A 49 9.02 -1.05 -7.46
N ARG A 50 9.97 -1.41 -8.33
CA ARG A 50 10.54 -0.49 -9.33
C ARG A 50 9.50 0.05 -10.30
N LYS A 51 8.62 -0.81 -10.83
CA LYS A 51 7.54 -0.40 -11.73
C LYS A 51 6.58 0.57 -11.05
N LEU A 52 6.16 0.27 -9.82
CA LEU A 52 5.29 1.15 -9.05
C LEU A 52 5.92 2.52 -8.82
N ALA A 53 7.20 2.55 -8.44
CA ALA A 53 7.92 3.80 -8.22
C ALA A 53 8.05 4.65 -9.50
N LEU A 54 8.34 4.01 -10.63
CA LEU A 54 8.41 4.67 -11.94
C LEU A 54 7.04 5.19 -12.39
N HIS A 55 5.97 4.43 -12.12
CA HIS A 55 4.62 4.85 -12.43
C HIS A 55 4.18 6.03 -11.56
N ALA A 56 4.46 5.97 -10.26
CA ALA A 56 4.19 7.07 -9.34
C ALA A 56 4.97 8.33 -9.75
N LYS A 57 6.24 8.19 -10.10
CA LYS A 57 7.07 9.30 -10.62
C LYS A 57 6.51 9.90 -11.93
N SER A 58 6.00 9.07 -12.83
CA SER A 58 5.45 9.53 -14.11
C SER A 58 4.08 10.21 -13.99
N ASN A 59 3.42 10.08 -12.83
CA ASN A 59 2.12 10.68 -12.57
C ASN A 59 2.26 11.74 -11.49
N SER A 60 2.22 13.01 -11.88
CA SER A 60 2.29 14.16 -10.95
C SER A 60 1.15 14.23 -9.93
N ASN A 61 0.14 13.38 -10.06
CA ASN A 61 -1.00 13.28 -9.15
C ASN A 61 -0.81 12.21 -8.07
N ILE A 62 0.35 11.53 -8.00
CA ILE A 62 0.66 10.53 -6.98
C ILE A 62 1.77 11.09 -6.09
N ASP A 63 1.44 11.30 -4.82
CA ASP A 63 2.40 11.81 -3.83
C ASP A 63 3.23 10.69 -3.23
N LYS A 64 2.62 9.51 -3.05
CA LYS A 64 3.20 8.38 -2.30
C LYS A 64 2.86 7.04 -2.95
N ALA A 65 3.75 6.06 -2.79
CA ALA A 65 3.49 4.68 -3.20
C ALA A 65 3.34 3.79 -1.96
N LEU A 66 2.38 2.87 -1.99
CA LEU A 66 2.11 1.90 -0.93
C LEU A 66 2.07 0.49 -1.50
N VAL A 67 2.89 -0.40 -0.94
CA VAL A 67 2.85 -1.82 -1.25
C VAL A 67 2.38 -2.60 -0.03
N VAL A 68 1.40 -3.47 -0.22
CA VAL A 68 0.90 -4.38 0.81
C VAL A 68 1.20 -5.80 0.37
N THR A 69 1.91 -6.55 1.20
CA THR A 69 2.26 -7.95 0.94
C THR A 69 2.03 -8.81 2.19
N ASP A 70 1.62 -10.06 2.00
CA ASP A 70 1.51 -11.07 3.07
C ASP A 70 2.84 -11.80 3.35
N GLY A 71 3.80 -11.73 2.42
CA GLY A 71 5.17 -12.21 2.60
C GLY A 71 6.09 -11.25 3.35
N ASN A 72 7.24 -11.76 3.80
CA ASN A 72 8.31 -10.95 4.38
C ASN A 72 9.16 -10.28 3.29
N LEU A 73 9.56 -9.03 3.52
CA LEU A 73 10.56 -8.39 2.68
C LEU A 73 11.95 -8.96 2.93
N THR A 74 12.75 -9.06 1.87
CA THR A 74 14.19 -9.32 1.99
C THR A 74 14.91 -8.02 2.35
N SER A 75 16.07 -8.10 3.00
CA SER A 75 16.89 -6.91 3.32
C SER A 75 17.21 -6.08 2.07
N VAL A 76 17.44 -6.75 0.93
CA VAL A 76 17.67 -6.09 -0.37
C VAL A 76 16.46 -5.27 -0.84
N ALA A 77 15.25 -5.79 -0.63
CA ALA A 77 14.04 -5.04 -0.96
C ALA A 77 13.83 -3.86 -0.02
N LEU A 78 14.15 -4.02 1.27
CA LEU A 78 14.08 -2.96 2.26
C LEU A 78 15.05 -1.82 1.96
N ASP A 79 16.31 -2.15 1.66
CA ASP A 79 17.33 -1.17 1.27
C ASP A 79 16.90 -0.41 0.02
N TRP A 80 16.38 -1.13 -0.98
CA TRP A 80 15.87 -0.49 -2.18
C TRP A 80 14.68 0.43 -1.91
N VAL A 81 13.74 0.06 -1.03
CA VAL A 81 12.60 0.92 -0.64
C VAL A 81 13.07 2.18 0.06
N ASN A 82 14.13 2.11 0.87
CA ASN A 82 14.72 3.27 1.53
C ASN A 82 15.47 4.19 0.55
N ASP A 83 16.06 3.63 -0.52
CA ASP A 83 16.81 4.39 -1.51
C ASP A 83 15.97 4.90 -2.68
N ALA A 84 14.88 4.22 -3.02
CA ALA A 84 14.02 4.58 -4.15
C ALA A 84 13.45 6.00 -4.09
N PRO A 85 13.03 6.55 -2.91
CA PRO A 85 12.60 7.93 -2.81
C PRO A 85 13.69 8.93 -3.18
N LYS A 86 14.96 8.63 -2.90
CA LYS A 86 16.10 9.49 -3.27
C LYS A 86 16.26 9.59 -4.78
N ALA A 87 15.94 8.52 -5.52
CA ALA A 87 16.05 8.47 -6.97
C ALA A 87 14.78 8.90 -7.72
N THR A 88 13.62 8.70 -7.12
CA THR A 88 12.31 8.92 -7.77
C THR A 88 11.59 10.16 -7.30
N GLY A 89 11.91 10.68 -6.11
CA GLY A 89 11.20 11.77 -5.45
C GLY A 89 9.88 11.34 -4.80
N VAL A 90 9.49 10.07 -4.93
CA VAL A 90 8.24 9.53 -4.38
C VAL A 90 8.55 8.62 -3.19
N PRO A 91 8.04 8.91 -1.99
CA PRO A 91 8.14 8.01 -0.84
C PRO A 91 7.43 6.69 -1.12
N ILE A 92 8.09 5.58 -0.81
CA ILE A 92 7.51 4.24 -0.92
C ILE A 92 7.36 3.68 0.49
N ARG A 93 6.13 3.34 0.86
CA ARG A 93 5.85 2.60 2.09
C ARG A 93 5.54 1.15 1.74
N VAL A 94 6.06 0.22 2.53
CA VAL A 94 5.75 -1.19 2.40
C VAL A 94 5.17 -1.70 3.71
N VAL A 95 4.06 -2.43 3.62
CA VAL A 95 3.43 -3.14 4.72
C VAL A 95 3.64 -4.63 4.44
N ASP A 96 4.51 -5.26 5.21
CA ASP A 96 4.81 -6.69 5.08
C ASP A 96 3.81 -7.57 5.84
N GLY A 97 3.96 -8.89 5.73
CA GLY A 97 3.06 -9.83 6.40
C GLY A 97 3.02 -9.69 7.92
N THR A 98 4.11 -9.24 8.54
CA THR A 98 4.20 -9.07 9.99
C THR A 98 3.49 -7.79 10.43
N GLU A 99 3.76 -6.67 9.75
CA GLU A 99 3.08 -5.40 9.98
C GLU A 99 1.59 -5.51 9.64
N LEU A 100 1.24 -6.20 8.55
CA LEU A 100 -0.15 -6.44 8.16
C LEU A 100 -0.91 -7.19 9.25
N LYS A 101 -0.35 -8.29 9.77
CA LYS A 101 -0.94 -9.03 10.89
C LYS A 101 -1.12 -8.13 12.12
N ARG A 102 -0.12 -7.32 12.44
CA ARG A 102 -0.19 -6.39 13.58
C ARG A 102 -1.29 -5.34 13.39
N LEU A 103 -1.41 -4.77 12.18
CA LEU A 103 -2.45 -3.79 11.84
C LEU A 103 -3.85 -4.41 11.93
N LEU A 104 -4.02 -5.66 11.47
CA LEU A 104 -5.28 -6.39 11.58
C LEU A 104 -5.66 -6.66 13.05
N LEU A 105 -4.68 -7.02 13.90
CA LEU A 105 -4.89 -7.22 15.33
C LEU A 105 -5.19 -5.92 16.09
N GLN A 106 -4.64 -4.78 15.64
CA GLN A 106 -4.91 -3.47 16.25
C GLN A 106 -6.23 -2.86 15.79
N ASN A 107 -6.74 -3.27 14.64
CA ASN A 107 -7.96 -2.74 14.04
C ASN A 107 -8.99 -3.86 13.84
N THR A 108 -9.28 -4.60 14.91
CA THR A 108 -10.26 -5.71 14.90
C THR A 108 -11.65 -5.26 14.46
N ASP A 109 -12.01 -3.98 14.67
CA ASP A 109 -13.26 -3.39 14.17
C ASP A 109 -13.32 -3.38 12.64
N LEU A 110 -12.21 -3.08 11.96
CA LEU A 110 -12.13 -3.12 10.49
C LEU A 110 -12.18 -4.56 9.99
N VAL A 111 -11.51 -5.48 10.69
CA VAL A 111 -11.56 -6.90 10.35
C VAL A 111 -13.00 -7.39 10.45
N SER A 112 -13.69 -7.07 11.54
CA SER A 112 -15.09 -7.45 11.72
C SER A 112 -15.97 -6.80 10.65
N LYS A 113 -15.79 -5.51 10.36
CA LYS A 113 -16.60 -4.81 9.35
C LYS A 113 -16.45 -5.39 7.93
N TYR A 114 -15.25 -5.77 7.53
CA TYR A 114 -14.98 -6.23 6.16
C TYR A 114 -14.95 -7.77 6.01
N PHE A 115 -14.75 -8.52 7.09
CA PHE A 115 -14.64 -9.98 7.07
C PHE A 115 -15.76 -10.70 7.87
N ALA A 116 -16.61 -10.02 8.66
CA ALA A 116 -17.71 -10.70 9.37
C ALA A 116 -18.82 -11.25 8.46
N THR A 117 -18.80 -10.97 7.15
CA THR A 117 -19.79 -11.49 6.19
C THR A 117 -19.40 -12.86 5.58
N SER A 118 -18.37 -13.56 6.09
CA SER A 118 -18.09 -14.95 5.65
C SER A 118 -18.47 -16.05 6.65
N ASN A 119 -19.18 -15.73 7.75
CA ASN A 119 -19.73 -16.73 8.67
C ASN A 119 -21.26 -16.93 8.50
N GLY A 120 -21.80 -16.58 7.33
CA GLY A 120 -23.23 -16.63 7.04
C GLY A 120 -23.62 -17.56 5.90
N ALA A 121 -23.05 -18.77 5.79
CA ALA A 121 -23.58 -19.84 4.93
C ALA A 121 -23.06 -21.23 5.33
N MET A 122 -23.43 -21.71 6.51
CA MET A 122 -23.63 -23.15 6.73
C MET A 122 -24.75 -23.29 7.76
N ARG A 123 -25.98 -23.41 7.25
CA ARG A 123 -27.07 -24.13 7.91
C ARG A 123 -27.09 -25.54 7.34
#